data_AF-A0A942NVY9-F1
#
_entry.id   AF-A0A942NVY9-F1
#
_cell.length_a   1.000
_cell.length_b   1.000
_cell.length_c   1.000
_cell.angle_alpha   90.00
_cell.angle_beta   90.00
_cell.angle_gamma   90.00
#
_symmetry.space_group_name_H-M   'P 1'
#
loop_
_entity.id
_entity.type
_entity.pdbx_description
1 polymer ?
#
loop_
_entity_poly.entity_id
_entity_poly.type
_entity_poly.pdbx_seq_one_letter_code
_entity_poly.pdbx_strand_id
1 'polypeptide(L)' 'MSYTEIEKDLNSKILKVTMTIREQYPELSEFLEEMPVTIPKEENPEINLEILKNYYQSLSLMLYKYKVEPLKALNKT' A
#
# COMPACT_ATOMS: atom_id res chain seq x y z
N MET A 1 -19.78 -2.78 11.50
CA MET A 1 -18.80 -1.78 11.04
C MET A 1 -19.47 -0.90 10.02
N SER A 2 -19.47 0.40 10.26
CA SER A 2 -19.93 1.39 9.28
C SER A 2 -18.90 1.51 8.15
N TYR A 3 -19.35 1.88 6.95
CA TYR A 3 -18.52 2.15 5.78
C TYR A 3 -17.31 3.06 6.14
N THR A 4 -17.57 4.12 6.90
CA THR A 4 -16.57 5.11 7.33
C THR A 4 -15.49 4.51 8.24
N GLU A 5 -15.81 3.46 9.00
CA GLU A 5 -14.83 2.79 9.87
C GLU A 5 -13.86 1.93 9.05
N ILE A 6 -14.36 1.25 8.02
CA ILE A 6 -13.56 0.41 7.12
C ILE A 6 -12.61 1.28 6.30
N GLU A 7 -13.09 2.43 5.81
CA GLU A 7 -12.29 3.39 5.08
C GLU A 7 -11.15 3.96 5.95
N LYS A 8 -11.47 4.35 7.20
CA LYS A 8 -10.46 4.82 8.16
C LYS A 8 -9.43 3.77 8.52
N ASP A 9 -9.84 2.50 8.67
CA ASP A 9 -8.93 1.39 8.92
C ASP A 9 -7.99 1.15 7.73
N LEU A 10 -8.52 1.15 6.50
CA LEU A 10 -7.72 1.02 5.28
C LEU A 10 -6.73 2.19 5.14
N ASN A 11 -7.19 3.43 5.31
CA ASN A 11 -6.33 4.61 5.26
C ASN A 11 -5.21 4.55 6.31
N SER A 12 -5.53 4.11 7.53
CA SER A 12 -4.52 3.94 8.58
C SER A 12 -3.49 2.86 8.23
N LYS A 13 -3.92 1.75 7.62
CA LYS A 13 -3.03 0.67 7.16
C LYS A 13 -2.12 1.13 6.02
N ILE A 14 -2.68 1.83 5.04
CA ILE A 14 -1.94 2.43 3.92
C ILE A 14 -0.90 3.42 4.45
N LEU A 15 -1.29 4.32 5.36
CA LEU A 15 -0.38 5.28 5.96
C LEU A 15 0.77 4.57 6.69
N LYS A 16 0.46 3.54 7.47
CA LYS A 16 1.47 2.78 8.20
C LYS A 16 2.47 2.08 7.26
N VAL A 17 1.99 1.46 6.18
CA VAL A 17 2.87 0.79 5.20
C VAL A 17 3.72 1.81 4.45
N THR A 18 3.14 2.91 4.00
CA THR A 18 3.88 3.98 3.29
C THR A 18 4.92 4.66 4.18
N MET A 19 4.61 4.90 5.47
CA MET A 19 5.61 5.37 6.44
C MET A 19 6.73 4.34 6.63
N THR A 20 6.37 3.07 6.82
CA THR A 20 7.38 1.99 6.94
C THR A 20 8.28 1.95 5.70
N ILE A 21 7.71 2.10 4.50
CA ILE A 21 8.49 2.17 3.26
C ILE A 21 9.42 3.37 3.28
N ARG A 22 8.94 4.58 3.59
CA ARG A 22 9.78 5.79 3.63
C ARG A 22 10.91 5.70 4.66
N GLU A 23 10.65 5.11 5.82
CA GLU A 23 11.60 5.05 6.93
C GLU A 23 12.58 3.88 6.84
N GLN A 24 12.17 2.75 6.26
CA GLN A 24 12.96 1.51 6.25
C GLN A 24 13.43 1.09 4.85
N TYR A 25 12.76 1.57 3.81
CA TYR A 25 13.00 1.23 2.40
C TYR A 25 12.94 2.49 1.53
N PRO A 26 13.80 3.50 1.78
CA PRO A 26 13.79 4.76 1.04
C PRO A 26 13.88 4.55 -0.48
N GLU A 27 14.50 3.46 -0.95
CA GLU A 27 14.53 3.05 -2.36
C GLU A 27 13.15 2.73 -2.95
N LEU A 28 12.20 2.25 -2.14
CA LEU A 28 10.84 2.01 -2.57
C LEU A 28 9.97 3.28 -2.47
N SER A 29 10.47 4.33 -1.81
CA SER A 29 9.71 5.58 -1.64
C SER A 29 9.51 6.34 -2.95
N GLU A 30 10.43 6.21 -3.92
CA GLU A 30 10.32 6.78 -5.27
C GLU A 30 9.06 6.27 -6.00
N PHE A 31 8.73 4.98 -5.82
CA PHE A 31 7.53 4.39 -6.40
C PHE A 31 6.22 4.83 -5.70
N LEU A 32 6.31 5.38 -4.48
CA LEU A 32 5.15 5.95 -3.79
C LEU A 32 4.75 7.31 -4.36
N GLU A 33 5.70 8.07 -4.90
CA GLU A 33 5.44 9.38 -5.51
C GLU A 33 4.75 9.24 -6.88
N GLU A 34 5.08 8.17 -7.60
CA GLU A 34 4.47 7.79 -8.89
C GLU A 34 3.02 7.27 -8.77
N MET A 35 2.60 6.88 -7.56
CA MET A 35 1.23 6.47 -7.30
C MET A 35 0.44 7.65 -6.71
N PRO A 36 -0.36 8.39 -7.51
CA PRO A 36 -1.17 9.46 -6.98
C PRO A 36 -2.11 8.88 -5.91
N VAL A 37 -2.02 9.41 -4.69
CA VAL A 37 -2.99 9.15 -3.64
C VAL A 37 -4.32 9.62 -4.20
N THR A 38 -5.15 8.68 -4.67
CA THR A 38 -6.46 8.99 -5.23
C THR A 38 -7.29 9.56 -4.09
N ILE A 39 -7.32 10.89 -3.99
CA ILE A 39 -8.24 11.60 -3.11
C ILE A 39 -9.64 11.17 -3.56
N PRO A 40 -10.40 10.49 -2.71
CA PRO A 40 -11.68 9.96 -3.13
C PRO A 40 -12.63 11.10 -3.45
N LYS A 41 -13.19 11.05 -4.66
CA LYS A 41 -14.35 11.86 -5.01
C LYS A 41 -15.53 11.34 -4.19
N GLU A 42 -16.15 12.22 -3.40
CA GLU A 42 -17.33 11.95 -2.56
C GLU A 42 -18.52 11.34 -3.33
N GLU A 43 -18.47 11.34 -4.67
CA GLU A 43 -19.51 10.83 -5.55
C GLU A 43 -19.75 9.31 -5.47
N ASN A 44 -18.77 8.49 -5.05
CA ASN A 44 -18.95 7.02 -4.99
C ASN A 44 -18.15 6.33 -3.85
N PRO A 45 -18.74 6.17 -2.66
CA PRO A 45 -18.08 5.55 -1.51
C PRO A 45 -17.69 4.07 -1.76
N GLU A 46 -18.52 3.25 -2.39
CA GLU A 46 -18.18 1.82 -2.58
C GLU A 46 -16.93 1.62 -3.46
N ILE A 47 -16.79 2.43 -4.51
CA ILE A 47 -15.62 2.43 -5.39
C ILE A 47 -14.36 2.86 -4.62
N ASN A 48 -14.51 3.77 -3.67
CA ASN A 48 -13.38 4.24 -2.84
C ASN A 48 -12.77 3.11 -1.99
N LEU A 49 -13.59 2.26 -1.36
CA LEU A 49 -13.06 1.16 -0.55
C LEU A 49 -12.29 0.13 -1.38
N GLU A 50 -12.78 -0.19 -2.57
CA GLU A 50 -12.11 -1.12 -3.48
C GLU A 50 -10.77 -0.56 -3.96
N ILE A 51 -10.73 0.73 -4.32
CA ILE A 51 -9.49 1.43 -4.70
C ILE A 51 -8.49 1.42 -3.54
N LEU A 52 -8.91 1.78 -2.33
CA LEU A 52 -8.04 1.78 -1.14
C LEU A 52 -7.50 0.38 -0.83
N LYS A 53 -8.34 -0.65 -0.93
CA LYS A 53 -7.92 -2.03 -0.71
C LYS A 53 -6.92 -2.49 -1.76
N ASN A 54 -7.17 -2.19 -3.03
CA ASN A 54 -6.25 -2.50 -4.13
C ASN A 54 -4.92 -1.77 -3.95
N TYR A 55 -4.95 -0.51 -3.54
CA TYR A 55 -3.75 0.27 -3.24
C TYR A 55 -2.94 -0.35 -2.10
N TYR A 56 -3.58 -0.68 -0.98
CA TYR A 56 -2.93 -1.36 0.14
C TYR A 56 -2.30 -2.71 -0.27
N GLN A 57 -2.99 -3.49 -1.11
CA GLN A 57 -2.48 -4.75 -1.62
C GLN A 57 -1.25 -4.54 -2.51
N SER A 58 -1.28 -3.56 -3.41
CA SER A 58 -0.12 -3.22 -4.26
C SER A 58 1.10 -2.84 -3.42
N LEU A 59 0.92 -1.98 -2.42
CA LEU A 59 1.99 -1.58 -1.49
C LEU A 59 2.55 -2.77 -0.71
N SER A 60 1.67 -3.60 -0.16
CA SER A 60 2.09 -4.79 0.61
C SER A 60 2.82 -5.80 -0.27
N LEU A 61 2.36 -6.00 -1.50
CA LEU A 61 2.97 -6.91 -2.46
C LEU A 61 4.32 -6.40 -2.95
N MET A 62 4.46 -5.10 -3.17
CA MET A 62 5.73 -4.45 -3.49
C MET A 62 6.74 -4.67 -2.35
N LEU A 63 6.36 -4.37 -1.11
CA LEU A 63 7.20 -4.57 0.06
C LEU A 63 7.55 -6.06 0.27
N TYR A 64 6.59 -6.95 0.04
CA TYR A 64 6.82 -8.39 0.13
C TYR A 64 7.81 -8.87 -0.93
N LYS A 65 7.64 -8.47 -2.19
CA LYS A 65 8.60 -8.78 -3.26
C LYS A 65 9.97 -8.26 -2.90
N TYR A 66 10.09 -7.02 -2.46
CA TYR A 66 11.37 -6.46 -2.06
C TYR A 66 12.05 -7.24 -0.92
N LYS A 67 11.27 -7.75 0.05
CA LYS A 67 11.80 -8.58 1.15
C LYS A 67 12.13 -10.01 0.74
N VAL A 68 11.39 -10.60 -0.20
CA VAL A 68 11.46 -12.03 -0.53
C VAL A 68 12.29 -12.31 -1.79
N GLU A 69 12.34 -11.39 -2.73
CA GLU A 69 13.14 -11.50 -3.95
C GLU A 69 14.65 -11.65 -3.67
N PRO A 70 15.26 -10.88 -2.75
CA PRO A 70 16.64 -11.16 -2.33
C PRO A 70 16.81 -12.52 -1.65
N LEU A 71 15.77 -13.06 -0.99
CA LEU A 71 15.81 -14.39 -0.38
C LEU A 71 15.68 -15.53 -1.40
N LYS A 72 15.09 -15.32 -2.58
CA LYS A 72 15.01 -16.39 -3.61
C LYS A 72 16.31 -16.57 -4.40
N ALA A 73 17.14 -15.54 -4.47
CA ALA A 73 18.42 -15.59 -5.17
C ALA A 73 19.48 -16.44 -4.44
N LEU A 74 19.41 -16.53 -3.10
CA LEU A 74 20.35 -17.31 -2.27
C LEU A 74 20.05 -18.81 -2.19
N ASN A 75 18.86 -19.26 -2.65
CA ASN A 75 18.41 -20.65 -2.46
C ASN A 75 18.61 -21.52 -3.71
N LYS A 76 19.26 -20.99 -4.75
CA LYS A 76 19.49 -21.69 -6.03
C LYS A 76 20.85 -22.42 -6.08
N THR A 77 21.35 -22.89 -4.93
CA THR A 77 22.60 -23.68 -4.87
C THR A 77 22.29 -25.13 -4.57
#